data_AF-A0A4Y2G7U5-F1
#
_entry.id   AF-A0A4Y2G7U5-F1
#
_cell.length_a   1.000
_cell.length_b   1.000
_cell.length_c   1.000
_cell.angle_alpha   90.00
_cell.angle_beta   90.00
_cell.angle_gamma   90.00
#
_symmetry.space_group_name_H-M   'P 1'
#
loop_
_entity.id
_entity.type
_entity.pdbx_description
1 polymer ?
#
loop_
_entity_poly.entity_id
_entity_poly.type
_entity_poly.pdbx_seq_one_letter_code
_entity_poly.pdbx_strand_id
1 'polypeptide(L)' 'GVTTPATFKMLGNWIPRAERGTLNSLAVCGFSAGIAIGGLVTGWVCDIPGLGWPAAFYIWGKL' A
#
# COMPACT_ATOMS: atom_id res chain seq x y z
N GLY A 1 -1.19 12.97 -5.15
CA GLY A 1 -1.05 12.09 -6.32
C GLY A 1 0.32 12.16 -7.00
N VAL A 2 1.41 12.40 -6.27
CA VAL A 2 2.78 12.44 -6.83
C VAL A 2 3.53 11.11 -6.67
N THR A 3 3.07 10.27 -5.75
CA THR A 3 3.68 8.98 -5.41
C THR A 3 3.71 8.03 -6.60
N THR A 4 2.59 7.82 -7.28
CA THR A 4 2.50 6.90 -8.42
C THR A 4 3.50 7.22 -9.55
N PRO A 5 3.56 8.44 -10.12
CA PRO A 5 4.52 8.74 -11.17
C PRO A 5 5.98 8.73 -10.68
N ALA A 6 6.24 9.15 -9.44
CA ALA A 6 7.59 9.10 -8.85
C ALA A 6 8.10 7.65 -8.69
N THR A 7 7.25 6.73 -8.23
CA THR A 7 7.56 5.31 -8.09
C THR A 7 7.89 4.69 -9.45
N PHE A 8 7.08 4.94 -10.48
CA PHE A 8 7.37 4.41 -11.82
C PHE A 8 8.68 4.96 -12.41
N LYS A 9 9.00 6.24 -12.16
CA LYS A 9 10.27 6.82 -12.57
C LYS A 9 11.46 6.18 -11.86
N MET A 10 11.35 5.92 -10.56
CA MET A 10 12.36 5.22 -9.78
C MET A 10 12.58 3.80 -10.29
N LEU A 11 11.51 3.01 -10.46
CA LEU A 11 11.56 1.64 -10.96
C LEU A 11 12.17 1.56 -12.37
N GLY A 12 11.83 2.53 -13.23
CA GLY A 12 12.40 2.62 -14.58
C GLY A 12 13.89 2.95 -14.64
N ASN A 13 14.44 3.59 -13.60
CA ASN A 13 15.87 3.90 -13.50
C ASN A 13 16.67 2.77 -12.83
N TRP A 14 16.06 2.05 -11.88
CA TRP A 14 16.73 1.03 -11.09
C TRP A 14 16.66 -0.38 -11.68
N ILE A 15 15.58 -0.73 -12.40
CA ILE A 15 15.38 -2.09 -12.88
C ILE A 15 15.99 -2.31 -14.28
N PRO A 16 16.87 -3.33 -14.46
CA PRO A 16 17.40 -3.73 -15.76
C PRO A 16 16.29 -4.07 -16.76
N ARG A 17 16.52 -3.82 -18.05
CA ARG A 17 15.47 -3.99 -19.08
C ARG A 17 14.92 -5.43 -19.16
N ALA A 18 15.77 -6.43 -18.94
CA ALA A 18 15.40 -7.84 -19.07
C ALA A 18 14.34 -8.30 -18.05
N GLU A 19 14.38 -7.78 -16.82
CA GLU A 19 13.53 -8.23 -15.71
C GLU A 19 12.48 -7.18 -15.30
N ARG A 20 12.40 -6.07 -16.06
CA ARG A 20 11.55 -4.91 -15.76
C ARG A 20 10.08 -5.26 -15.65
N GLY A 21 9.58 -6.17 -16.49
CA GLY A 21 8.18 -6.59 -16.44
C GLY A 21 7.83 -7.20 -15.08
N THR A 22 8.56 -8.24 -14.67
CA THR A 22 8.30 -8.99 -13.44
C THR A 22 8.45 -8.14 -12.19
N LEU A 23 9.54 -7.38 -12.09
CA LEU A 23 9.82 -6.56 -10.91
C LEU A 23 8.86 -5.36 -10.80
N ASN A 24 8.43 -4.78 -11.93
CA ASN A 24 7.42 -3.73 -11.92
C ASN A 24 6.04 -4.29 -11.53
N SER A 25 5.67 -5.46 -12.03
CA SER A 25 4.43 -6.15 -11.61
C SER A 25 4.42 -6.46 -10.12
N LEU A 26 5.56 -6.90 -9.56
CA LEU A 26 5.71 -7.12 -8.12
C LEU A 26 5.56 -5.82 -7.32
N ALA A 27 6.11 -4.71 -7.80
CA ALA A 27 5.92 -3.41 -7.13
C ALA A 27 4.47 -2.93 -7.19
N VAL A 28 3.80 -3.10 -8.33
CA VAL A 28 2.42 -2.63 -8.54
C VAL A 28 1.40 -3.51 -7.80
N CYS A 29 1.65 -4.81 -7.63
CA CYS A 29 0.73 -5.68 -6.88
C CYS A 29 0.61 -5.27 -5.41
N GLY A 30 1.62 -4.59 -4.87
CA GLY A 30 1.58 -3.98 -3.53
C GLY A 30 0.42 -3.01 -3.34
N PHE A 31 -0.06 -2.36 -4.41
CA PHE A 31 -1.21 -1.47 -4.34
C PHE A 31 -2.51 -2.24 -4.01
N SER A 32 -2.77 -3.32 -4.75
CA SER A 32 -3.93 -4.19 -4.52
C SER A 32 -3.84 -4.91 -3.17
N ALA A 33 -2.65 -5.41 -2.82
CA ALA A 33 -2.40 -6.06 -1.54
C ALA A 33 -2.61 -5.09 -0.36
N GLY A 34 -2.13 -3.85 -0.48
CA GLY A 34 -2.32 -2.81 0.52
C GLY A 34 -3.79 -2.46 0.75
N ILE A 35 -4.61 -2.40 -0.31
CA ILE A 35 -6.06 -2.19 -0.18
C ILE A 35 -6.72 -3.37 0.55
N ALA A 36 -6.39 -4.61 0.18
CA ALA A 36 -6.97 -5.79 0.80
C ALA A 36 -6.61 -5.89 2.28
N ILE A 37 -5.32 -5.80 2.62
CA ILE A 37 -4.84 -5.87 4.01
C ILE A 37 -5.35 -4.66 4.79
N GLY A 38 -5.26 -3.46 4.20
CA GLY A 38 -5.72 -2.22 4.83
C GLY A 38 -7.20 -2.25 5.18
N GLY A 39 -8.04 -2.74 4.27
CA GLY A 39 -9.47 -2.91 4.50
C GLY A 39 -9.79 -3.93 5.60
N LEU A 40 -9.13 -5.09 5.56
CA LEU A 40 -9.33 -6.14 6.57
C LEU A 40 -8.92 -5.67 7.98
N VAL A 41 -7.73 -5.07 8.10
CA VAL A 41 -7.22 -4.55 9.38
C VAL A 41 -8.11 -3.42 9.89
N THR A 42 -8.52 -2.49 9.01
CA THR A 42 -9.40 -1.39 9.40
C THR A 42 -10.77 -1.90 9.85
N GLY A 43 -11.36 -2.85 9.12
CA GLY A 43 -12.63 -3.46 9.50
C GLY A 43 -12.56 -4.14 10.86
N TRP A 44 -11.50 -4.93 11.09
CA TRP A 44 -11.27 -5.58 12.38
C TRP A 44 -11.08 -4.58 13.52
N VAL A 45 -10.28 -3.52 13.32
CA VAL A 45 -10.06 -2.46 14.31
C VAL A 45 -11.35 -1.74 14.68
N CYS A 46 -12.23 -1.49 13.71
CA CYS A 46 -13.49 -0.80 13.94
C CYS A 46 -14.49 -1.64 14.73
N ASP A 47 -14.36 -2.97 14.71
CA ASP A 47 -15.22 -3.91 15.43
C ASP A 47 -14.81 -4.08 16.91
N ILE A 48 -13.61 -3.62 17.30
CA ILE A 48 -13.12 -3.74 18.67
C ILE A 48 -13.94 -2.83 19.61
N PRO A 49 -14.57 -3.39 20.67
CA PRO A 49 -15.36 -2.61 21.60
C PRO A 49 -14.49 -1.60 22.35
N GLY A 50 -14.84 -0.31 22.22
CA GLY A 50 -14.16 0.81 22.89
C GLY A 50 -13.17 1.61 22.03
N LEU A 51 -12.74 1.08 20.87
CA LEU A 51 -11.85 1.78 19.93
C LEU A 51 -12.64 2.43 18.78
N GLY A 52 -13.52 1.65 18.15
CA GLY A 52 -14.38 2.10 17.06
C GLY A 52 -13.61 2.70 15.86
N TRP A 53 -14.33 3.46 15.04
CA TRP A 53 -13.81 4.07 13.81
C TRP A 53 -12.58 5.01 13.99
N PRO A 54 -12.50 5.85 15.03
CA PRO A 54 -11.37 6.77 15.20
C PRO A 54 -10.01 6.07 15.30
N ALA A 55 -9.98 4.84 15.83
CA ALA A 55 -8.77 4.05 16.00
C ALA A 55 -8.03 3.76 14.68
N ALA A 56 -8.76 3.61 13.57
CA ALA A 56 -8.17 3.38 12.26
C ALA A 56 -7.21 4.51 11.86
N PHE A 57 -7.59 5.77 12.12
CA PHE A 57 -6.75 6.92 11.79
C PHE A 57 -5.53 7.04 12.71
N TYR A 58 -5.63 6.60 13.96
CA TYR A 58 -4.47 6.57 14.86
C TYR A 58 -3.46 5.50 14.45
N ILE A 59 -3.92 4.36 13.93
CA ILE A 59 -3.04 3.29 13.46
C ILE A 59 -2.38 3.67 12.13
N TRP A 60 -3.18 4.07 11.13
CA TRP A 60 -2.66 4.41 9.81
C TRP A 60 -1.98 5.78 9.72
N GLY A 61 -2.32 6.70 10.63
CA GLY A 61 -1.75 8.06 10.67
C GLY A 61 -0.51 8.20 11.56
N LYS A 62 -0.21 7.21 12.42
CA LYS A 62 1.10 7.11 13.11
C LYS A 62 2.21 6.55 12.20
N LEU A 63 1.83 5.87 11.13
CA LEU A 63 2.72 5.29 10.11
C LEU A 63 2.97 6.32 9.00
#